data_AF-A0A293NMR5-F1
#
_entry.id   AF-A0A293NMR5-F1
#
_cell.length_a   1.000
_cell.length_b   1.000
_cell.length_c   1.000
_cell.angle_alpha   90.00
_cell.angle_beta   90.00
_cell.angle_gamma   90.00
#
_symmetry.space_group_name_H-M   'P 1'
#
loop_
_entity.id
_entity.type
_entity.pdbx_description
1 polymer ?
#
loop_
_entity_poly.entity_id
_entity_poly.type
_entity_poly.pdbx_seq_one_letter_code
_entity_poly.pdbx_strand_id
1 'polypeptide(L)'
;MRELAVQAISDSNTSADRTALNNEYKQLSAEVQRVAENTQWNGTNILDGGRTSTTFQIGANASQTIAVNFGDLGSNDASGSVTATTSATDAAHTSVITFTGTVASGDVISYKVDDTNFGAITLTADDAAAIAAGTTSEALTISTAAKGTTGNATAVTAAITAAGKITITSTEGNGKAQTITDVTVSRGTHAPVGGSDIKSSASAATALGVLDTAIEGINSTRASLGASMSRLEFASDNLQNVAQNSSAARSRVLDADYASETTELARTQIIQQAATAMLAQANQSQQQVLALLKS
;
A
#
# COMPACT_ATOMS: atom_id res chain seq x y z
N MET A 1 -14.82 9.49 16.64
CA MET A 1 -13.92 8.45 17.22
C MET A 1 -12.90 9.03 18.19
N ARG A 2 -12.01 9.94 17.78
CA ARG A 2 -10.97 10.51 18.66
C ARG A 2 -11.56 11.22 19.90
N GLU A 3 -12.62 11.99 19.70
CA GLU A 3 -13.37 12.64 20.80
C GLU A 3 -13.96 11.61 21.79
N LEU A 4 -14.57 10.54 21.28
CA LEU A 4 -15.11 9.45 22.12
C LEU A 4 -14.02 8.75 22.93
N ALA A 5 -12.84 8.56 22.34
CA ALA A 5 -11.68 8.02 23.04
C ALA A 5 -11.19 8.98 24.14
N VAL A 6 -11.10 10.29 23.88
CA VAL A 6 -10.75 11.29 24.90
C VAL A 6 -11.77 11.30 26.04
N GLN A 7 -13.07 11.24 25.73
CA GLN A 7 -14.11 11.14 26.76
C GLN A 7 -13.93 9.87 27.58
N ALA A 8 -13.72 8.70 26.95
CA ALA A 8 -13.53 7.44 27.64
C ALA A 8 -12.28 7.39 28.55
N ILE A 9 -11.26 8.20 28.28
CA ILE A 9 -10.06 8.33 29.14
C ILE A 9 -10.41 8.93 30.50
N SER A 10 -11.40 9.83 30.58
CA SER A 10 -11.77 10.46 31.85
C SER A 10 -12.12 9.42 32.90
N ASP A 11 -11.50 9.53 34.08
CA ASP A 11 -11.67 8.57 35.18
C ASP A 11 -13.00 8.76 35.93
N SER A 12 -13.70 9.86 35.65
CA SER A 12 -15.06 10.11 36.14
C SER A 12 -16.13 9.25 35.46
N ASN A 13 -15.82 8.59 34.34
CA ASN A 13 -16.77 7.76 33.60
C ASN A 13 -16.91 6.37 34.22
N THR A 14 -18.14 5.91 34.38
CA THR A 14 -18.40 4.55 34.85
C THR A 14 -18.12 3.52 33.75
N SER A 15 -18.04 2.24 34.12
CA SER A 15 -17.91 1.15 33.13
C SER A 15 -19.10 1.08 32.17
N ALA A 16 -20.30 1.49 32.62
CA ALA A 16 -21.49 1.57 31.77
C ALA A 16 -21.35 2.70 30.73
N ASP A 17 -20.88 3.87 31.15
CA ASP A 17 -20.66 5.02 30.26
C ASP A 17 -19.62 4.69 29.19
N ARG A 18 -18.48 4.09 29.60
CA ARG A 18 -17.44 3.64 28.66
C ARG A 18 -17.94 2.56 27.70
N THR A 19 -18.87 1.71 28.13
CA THR A 19 -19.49 0.71 27.25
C THR A 19 -20.37 1.38 26.19
N ALA A 20 -21.16 2.39 26.58
CA ALA A 20 -21.98 3.15 25.64
C ALA A 20 -21.12 3.91 24.61
N LEU A 21 -20.08 4.62 25.07
CA LEU A 21 -19.12 5.29 24.21
C LEU A 21 -18.42 4.31 23.25
N ASN A 22 -18.05 3.13 23.75
CA ASN A 22 -17.43 2.09 22.94
C ASN A 22 -18.36 1.57 21.85
N ASN A 23 -19.67 1.47 22.10
CA ASN A 23 -20.62 1.06 21.06
C ASN A 23 -20.65 2.06 19.90
N GLU A 24 -20.69 3.37 20.20
CA GLU A 24 -20.60 4.41 19.18
C GLU A 24 -19.25 4.37 18.45
N TYR A 25 -18.14 4.23 19.19
CA TYR A 25 -16.81 4.08 18.58
C TYR A 25 -16.75 2.90 17.60
N LYS A 26 -17.30 1.74 17.97
CA LYS A 26 -17.34 0.56 17.11
C LYS A 26 -18.22 0.76 15.88
N GLN A 27 -19.35 1.47 16.00
CA GLN A 27 -20.19 1.83 14.84
C GLN A 27 -19.46 2.75 13.87
N LEU A 28 -18.77 3.79 14.36
CA LEU A 28 -17.97 4.67 13.51
C LEU A 28 -16.82 3.91 12.84
N SER A 29 -16.15 3.00 13.56
CA SER A 29 -15.11 2.17 12.96
C SER A 29 -15.66 1.24 11.89
N ALA A 30 -16.83 0.65 12.10
CA ALA A 30 -17.50 -0.18 11.10
C ALA A 30 -17.87 0.64 9.85
N GLU A 31 -18.27 1.89 10.02
CA GLU A 31 -18.54 2.79 8.91
C GLU A 31 -17.27 3.14 8.12
N VAL A 32 -16.14 3.38 8.80
CA VAL A 32 -14.84 3.59 8.14
C VAL A 32 -14.44 2.35 7.34
N GLN A 33 -14.59 1.16 7.91
CA GLN A 33 -14.33 -0.11 7.22
C GLN A 33 -15.24 -0.28 6.00
N ARG A 34 -16.54 0.01 6.13
CA ARG A 34 -17.51 -0.02 5.03
C ARG A 34 -17.10 0.92 3.90
N VAL A 35 -16.60 2.12 4.21
CA VAL A 35 -16.10 3.07 3.21
C VAL A 35 -14.86 2.52 2.51
N ALA A 36 -13.92 1.92 3.25
CA ALA A 36 -12.72 1.30 2.67
C ALA A 36 -13.08 0.14 1.72
N GLU A 37 -13.98 -0.75 2.15
CA GLU A 37 -14.38 -1.94 1.41
C GLU A 37 -15.31 -1.66 0.22
N ASN A 38 -16.09 -0.57 0.26
CA ASN A 38 -17.02 -0.22 -0.82
C ASN A 38 -16.46 0.79 -1.82
N THR A 39 -15.30 1.40 -1.56
CA THR A 39 -14.71 2.37 -2.50
C THR A 39 -14.12 1.64 -3.69
N GLN A 40 -14.77 1.80 -4.85
CA GLN A 40 -14.43 1.11 -6.09
C GLN A 40 -14.01 2.07 -7.19
N TRP A 41 -13.06 1.61 -8.01
CA TRP A 41 -12.75 2.19 -9.31
C TRP A 41 -12.83 1.10 -10.36
N ASN A 42 -13.59 1.36 -11.43
CA ASN A 42 -13.81 0.39 -12.52
C ASN A 42 -14.29 -1.00 -12.03
N GLY A 43 -15.20 -1.01 -11.04
CA GLY A 43 -15.78 -2.24 -10.48
C GLY A 43 -14.85 -3.07 -9.60
N THR A 44 -13.67 -2.55 -9.25
CA THR A 44 -12.76 -3.20 -8.30
C THR A 44 -12.52 -2.29 -7.11
N ASN A 45 -12.49 -2.85 -5.90
CA ASN A 45 -12.13 -2.13 -4.69
C ASN A 45 -10.69 -1.62 -4.77
N ILE A 46 -10.45 -0.43 -4.24
CA ILE A 46 -9.12 0.21 -4.28
C ILE A 46 -8.52 0.49 -2.90
N LEU A 47 -9.29 0.43 -1.81
CA LEU A 47 -8.82 0.77 -0.47
C LEU A 47 -8.82 -0.42 0.52
N ASP A 48 -9.09 -1.64 0.03
CA ASP A 48 -9.21 -2.86 0.83
C ASP A 48 -7.90 -3.68 0.92
N GLY A 49 -6.79 -3.11 0.44
CA GLY A 49 -5.49 -3.79 0.37
C GLY A 49 -5.38 -4.86 -0.71
N GLY A 50 -6.48 -5.21 -1.40
CA GLY A 50 -6.49 -6.20 -2.47
C GLY A 50 -5.78 -5.71 -3.75
N ARG A 51 -5.72 -4.39 -3.97
CA ARG A 51 -4.99 -3.75 -5.08
C ARG A 51 -3.78 -2.97 -4.57
N THR A 52 -2.62 -3.64 -4.51
CA THR A 52 -1.37 -3.03 -4.04
C THR A 52 -0.69 -2.13 -5.08
N SER A 53 -0.92 -2.33 -6.39
CA SER A 53 -0.38 -1.45 -7.42
C SER A 53 -1.16 -1.52 -8.73
N THR A 54 -1.36 -0.36 -9.36
CA THR A 54 -1.92 -0.24 -10.70
C THR A 54 -0.98 0.56 -11.57
N THR A 55 -0.59 -0.02 -12.71
CA THR A 55 0.36 0.61 -13.64
C THR A 55 -0.40 1.26 -14.78
N PHE A 56 -0.17 2.56 -14.97
CA PHE A 56 -0.69 3.33 -16.10
C PHE A 56 0.40 3.50 -17.14
N GLN A 57 0.10 3.13 -18.38
CA GLN A 57 0.97 3.38 -19.53
C GLN A 57 0.86 4.86 -19.93
N ILE A 58 1.99 5.57 -19.96
CA ILE A 58 2.06 7.02 -20.22
C ILE A 58 3.00 7.36 -21.38
N GLY A 59 3.19 6.42 -22.30
CA GLY A 59 4.06 6.60 -23.45
C GLY A 59 3.93 5.48 -24.47
N ALA A 60 4.57 5.66 -25.62
CA ALA A 60 4.50 4.71 -26.73
C ALA A 60 5.34 3.43 -26.48
N ASN A 61 6.33 3.48 -25.58
CA ASN A 61 7.23 2.37 -25.31
C ASN A 61 6.86 1.64 -24.00
N ALA A 62 7.04 0.32 -23.97
CA ALA A 62 6.59 -0.56 -22.89
C ALA A 62 7.06 -0.20 -21.46
N SER A 63 8.15 0.57 -21.30
CA SER A 63 8.67 0.98 -19.98
C SER A 63 8.23 2.38 -19.53
N GLN A 64 7.43 3.09 -20.33
CA GLN A 64 6.92 4.42 -19.99
C GLN A 64 5.63 4.28 -19.18
N THR A 65 5.78 4.02 -17.89
CA THR A 65 4.66 3.77 -16.98
C THR A 65 4.74 4.56 -15.69
N ILE A 66 3.57 4.85 -15.10
CA ILE A 66 3.42 5.33 -13.73
C ILE A 66 2.69 4.27 -12.92
N ALA A 67 3.31 3.77 -11.86
CA ALA A 67 2.67 2.89 -10.90
C ALA A 67 2.01 3.73 -9.79
N VAL A 68 0.76 3.39 -9.46
CA VAL A 68 -0.03 4.01 -8.39
C VAL A 68 -0.36 2.94 -7.38
N ASN A 69 -0.04 3.20 -6.11
CA ASN A 69 -0.41 2.36 -4.98
C ASN A 69 -1.56 3.05 -4.23
N PHE A 70 -2.70 2.37 -4.10
CA PHE A 70 -3.89 2.91 -3.43
C PHE A 70 -3.92 2.63 -1.93
N GLY A 71 -2.98 1.83 -1.41
CA GLY A 71 -2.85 1.47 0.00
C GLY A 71 -3.90 0.48 0.49
N ASP A 72 -3.83 0.18 1.79
CA ASP A 72 -4.85 -0.56 2.54
C ASP A 72 -5.34 0.36 3.67
N LEU A 73 -6.63 0.71 3.67
CA LEU A 73 -7.26 1.47 4.75
C LEU A 73 -8.08 0.56 5.69
N GLY A 74 -8.27 -0.72 5.33
CA GLY A 74 -8.99 -1.71 6.13
C GLY A 74 -8.10 -2.35 7.20
N SER A 75 -6.81 -2.50 6.91
CA SER A 75 -5.79 -2.84 7.90
C SER A 75 -4.91 -1.61 8.15
N ASN A 76 -4.88 -1.10 9.38
CA ASN A 76 -3.80 -0.18 9.82
C ASN A 76 -2.44 -0.89 9.88
N ASP A 77 -2.30 -2.04 9.22
CA ASP A 77 -1.28 -3.01 9.51
C ASP A 77 -0.09 -2.72 8.60
N ALA A 78 0.66 -1.67 8.95
CA ALA A 78 1.96 -1.40 8.35
C ALA A 78 2.95 -2.58 8.54
N SER A 79 2.62 -3.55 9.41
CA SER A 79 3.52 -4.63 9.85
C SER A 79 2.94 -6.05 9.76
N GLY A 80 1.75 -6.25 9.18
CA GLY A 80 1.11 -7.56 8.96
C GLY A 80 0.73 -8.34 10.24
N SER A 81 -0.13 -9.36 10.12
CA SER A 81 -0.55 -10.16 11.29
C SER A 81 0.65 -10.81 11.99
N VAL A 82 0.83 -10.52 13.28
CA VAL A 82 1.83 -11.17 14.14
C VAL A 82 1.14 -12.24 14.97
N THR A 83 1.52 -13.48 14.77
CA THR A 83 1.13 -14.60 15.64
C THR A 83 2.33 -15.03 16.48
N ALA A 84 2.07 -15.46 17.71
CA ALA A 84 3.10 -16.00 18.59
C ALA A 84 2.79 -17.46 18.91
N THR A 85 3.83 -18.28 18.93
CA THR A 85 3.76 -19.69 19.38
C THR A 85 4.74 -19.89 20.53
N THR A 86 4.48 -20.88 21.37
CA THR A 86 5.34 -21.21 22.50
C THR A 86 6.04 -22.53 22.30
N SER A 87 7.23 -22.65 22.88
CA SER A 87 7.93 -23.92 23.04
C SER A 87 8.59 -23.94 24.40
N ALA A 88 8.27 -24.96 25.20
CA ALA A 88 8.92 -25.20 26.47
C ALA A 88 10.29 -25.87 26.23
N THR A 89 11.31 -25.40 26.93
CA THR A 89 12.62 -26.05 26.93
C THR A 89 12.91 -26.60 28.33
N ASP A 90 13.13 -27.91 28.43
CA ASP A 90 13.33 -28.62 29.71
C ASP A 90 14.58 -28.16 30.50
N ALA A 91 15.50 -27.44 29.87
CA ALA A 91 16.84 -27.27 30.40
C ALA A 91 17.05 -26.11 31.40
N ALA A 92 16.11 -25.15 31.58
CA ALA A 92 16.43 -23.95 32.38
C ALA A 92 15.24 -23.15 32.94
N HIS A 93 14.06 -23.75 33.14
CA HIS A 93 12.86 -22.97 33.51
C HIS A 93 12.52 -21.88 32.48
N THR A 94 12.92 -22.13 31.23
CA THR A 94 12.78 -21.21 30.10
C THR A 94 11.70 -21.69 29.14
N SER A 95 10.90 -20.74 28.68
CA SER A 95 9.97 -20.92 27.58
C SER A 95 10.23 -19.86 26.52
N VAL A 96 10.16 -20.25 25.25
CA VAL A 96 10.40 -19.34 24.13
C VAL A 96 9.09 -18.98 23.47
N ILE A 97 8.80 -17.70 23.40
CA ILE A 97 7.79 -17.10 22.54
C ILE A 97 8.44 -16.84 21.18
N THR A 98 7.92 -17.47 20.12
CA THR A 98 8.39 -17.29 18.75
C THR A 98 7.33 -16.54 17.95
N PHE A 99 7.72 -15.45 17.30
CA PHE A 99 6.84 -14.66 16.45
C PHE A 99 6.90 -15.13 15.00
N THR A 100 5.74 -15.20 14.36
CA THR A 100 5.58 -15.29 12.92
C THR A 100 5.03 -13.95 12.44
N GLY A 101 5.88 -13.12 11.84
CA GLY A 101 5.56 -11.75 11.43
C GLY A 101 6.53 -10.72 12.02
N THR A 102 6.44 -9.48 11.55
CA THR A 102 7.28 -8.38 12.03
C THR A 102 6.63 -7.70 13.22
N VAL A 103 7.28 -7.79 14.38
CA VAL A 103 6.89 -7.01 15.56
C VAL A 103 7.25 -5.55 15.38
N ALA A 104 6.45 -4.67 15.96
CA ALA A 104 6.64 -3.22 15.93
C ALA A 104 6.60 -2.63 17.34
N SER A 105 7.12 -1.41 17.47
CA SER A 105 6.99 -0.63 18.71
C SER A 105 5.51 -0.50 19.09
N GLY A 106 5.19 -0.63 20.38
CA GLY A 106 3.84 -0.54 20.90
C GLY A 106 3.04 -1.85 20.85
N ASP A 107 3.54 -2.91 20.21
CA ASP A 107 2.93 -4.23 20.31
C ASP A 107 2.95 -4.71 21.78
N VAL A 108 1.84 -5.29 22.23
CA VAL A 108 1.68 -5.84 23.58
C VAL A 108 1.54 -7.36 23.49
N ILE A 109 2.52 -8.06 24.03
CA ILE A 109 2.55 -9.53 24.12
C ILE A 109 2.03 -9.93 25.48
N SER A 110 0.82 -10.47 25.54
CA SER A 110 0.24 -11.00 26.77
C SER A 110 0.39 -12.51 26.80
N TYR A 111 0.72 -13.07 27.96
CA TYR A 111 0.90 -14.49 28.16
C TYR A 111 0.54 -14.91 29.58
N LYS A 112 0.29 -16.20 29.77
CA LYS A 112 0.18 -16.83 31.08
C LYS A 112 1.39 -17.71 31.34
N VAL A 113 1.82 -17.72 32.59
CA VAL A 113 2.82 -18.63 33.12
C VAL A 113 2.09 -19.66 33.97
N ASP A 114 2.28 -20.94 33.64
CA ASP A 114 1.72 -22.10 34.32
C ASP A 114 0.18 -22.01 34.54
N ASP A 115 -0.52 -21.43 33.54
CA ASP A 115 -1.97 -21.16 33.52
C ASP A 115 -2.52 -20.23 34.62
N THR A 116 -1.68 -19.77 35.54
CA THR A 116 -2.12 -18.98 36.72
C THR A 116 -1.63 -17.54 36.71
N ASN A 117 -0.40 -17.27 36.28
CA ASN A 117 0.21 -15.93 36.42
C ASN A 117 0.19 -15.19 35.09
N PHE A 118 -0.27 -13.94 35.06
CA PHE A 118 -0.30 -13.12 33.85
C PHE A 118 0.94 -12.25 33.72
N GLY A 119 1.56 -12.28 32.54
CA GLY A 119 2.62 -11.37 32.12
C GLY A 119 2.23 -10.64 30.83
N ALA A 120 2.61 -9.37 30.72
CA ALA A 120 2.48 -8.60 29.51
C ALA A 120 3.77 -7.82 29.23
N ILE A 121 4.26 -7.89 28.00
CA ILE A 121 5.43 -7.14 27.53
C ILE A 121 4.95 -6.16 26.48
N THR A 122 5.15 -4.86 26.72
CA THR A 122 4.96 -3.83 25.70
C THR A 122 6.29 -3.56 25.04
N LEU A 123 6.40 -3.77 23.73
CA LEU A 123 7.63 -3.57 22.99
C LEU A 123 7.91 -2.07 22.79
N THR A 124 9.13 -1.66 23.06
CA THR A 124 9.66 -0.36 22.61
C THR A 124 10.22 -0.46 21.20
N ALA A 125 10.62 0.67 20.60
CA ALA A 125 11.26 0.68 19.29
C ALA A 125 12.58 -0.11 19.29
N ASP A 126 13.33 -0.03 20.39
CA ASP A 126 14.60 -0.76 20.56
C ASP A 126 14.34 -2.27 20.72
N ASP A 127 13.29 -2.66 21.47
CA ASP A 127 12.92 -4.07 21.61
C ASP A 127 12.48 -4.68 20.27
N ALA A 128 11.65 -3.98 19.50
CA ALA A 128 11.19 -4.44 18.20
C ALA A 128 12.36 -4.59 17.20
N ALA A 129 13.29 -3.64 17.19
CA ALA A 129 14.51 -3.73 16.39
C ALA A 129 15.41 -4.89 16.84
N ALA A 130 15.56 -5.09 18.15
CA ALA A 130 16.37 -6.16 18.71
C ALA A 130 15.76 -7.56 18.44
N ILE A 131 14.43 -7.70 18.48
CA ILE A 131 13.73 -8.94 18.09
C ILE A 131 13.93 -9.22 16.60
N ALA A 132 13.82 -8.19 15.74
CA ALA A 132 14.02 -8.37 14.29
C ALA A 132 15.47 -8.76 13.96
N ALA A 133 16.45 -8.12 14.60
CA ALA A 133 17.87 -8.37 14.38
C ALA A 133 18.39 -9.62 15.12
N GLY A 134 17.68 -10.08 16.15
CA GLY A 134 18.12 -11.16 17.03
C GLY A 134 19.30 -10.80 17.94
N THR A 135 19.49 -9.50 18.20
CA THR A 135 20.51 -9.04 19.14
C THR A 135 20.06 -9.35 20.57
N THR A 136 20.89 -10.04 21.34
CA THR A 136 20.59 -10.33 22.74
C THR A 136 20.45 -9.03 23.52
N SER A 137 19.26 -8.77 24.06
CA SER A 137 18.95 -7.55 24.81
C SER A 137 19.02 -7.80 26.33
N GLU A 138 19.13 -6.72 27.11
CA GLU A 138 18.87 -6.78 28.55
C GLU A 138 17.42 -7.22 28.84
N ALA A 139 17.12 -7.53 30.10
CA ALA A 139 15.81 -8.02 30.50
C ALA A 139 14.69 -7.04 30.07
N LEU A 140 13.76 -7.52 29.24
CA LEU A 140 12.57 -6.78 28.85
C LEU A 140 11.71 -6.55 30.09
N THR A 141 11.14 -5.35 30.18
CA THR A 141 10.26 -5.00 31.28
C THR A 141 8.94 -5.75 31.14
N ILE A 142 8.69 -6.68 32.05
CA ILE A 142 7.39 -7.36 32.14
C ILE A 142 6.47 -6.49 32.99
N SER A 143 5.38 -6.03 32.40
CA SER A 143 4.25 -5.49 33.14
C SER A 143 3.36 -6.64 33.61
N THR A 144 2.96 -6.66 34.87
CA THR A 144 1.93 -7.57 35.35
C THR A 144 0.57 -7.00 34.95
N ALA A 145 -0.08 -7.61 33.96
CA ALA A 145 -1.43 -7.20 33.59
C ALA A 145 -2.39 -7.51 34.76
N ALA A 146 -2.97 -6.47 35.36
CA ALA A 146 -3.97 -6.63 36.42
C ALA A 146 -5.26 -7.24 35.86
N LYS A 147 -5.35 -8.57 35.82
CA LYS A 147 -6.61 -9.31 35.68
C LYS A 147 -6.74 -10.37 36.76
N GLY A 148 -7.32 -9.95 37.88
CA GLY A 148 -7.82 -10.85 38.92
C GLY A 148 -6.74 -11.29 39.91
N THR A 149 -7.01 -11.04 41.18
CA THR A 149 -6.26 -11.54 42.33
C THR A 149 -6.03 -13.05 42.23
N THR A 150 -4.79 -13.47 41.92
CA THR A 150 -4.04 -14.65 42.43
C THR A 150 -2.87 -14.94 41.48
N GLY A 151 -1.62 -14.73 41.92
CA GLY A 151 -0.40 -15.10 41.18
C GLY A 151 0.35 -13.92 40.55
N ASN A 152 1.22 -13.28 41.34
CA ASN A 152 2.10 -12.22 40.85
C ASN A 152 3.24 -12.85 40.03
N ALA A 153 3.46 -12.44 38.77
CA ALA A 153 4.60 -12.89 37.95
C ALA A 153 5.93 -12.19 38.33
N THR A 154 6.14 -11.89 39.62
CA THR A 154 7.32 -11.17 40.13
C THR A 154 8.62 -11.97 40.07
N ALA A 155 8.54 -13.27 39.78
CA ALA A 155 9.69 -14.16 39.69
C ALA A 155 9.94 -14.62 38.25
N VAL A 156 9.75 -13.74 37.26
CA VAL A 156 9.98 -14.07 35.85
C VAL A 156 10.73 -12.94 35.17
N THR A 157 11.72 -13.25 34.35
CA THR A 157 12.44 -12.31 33.48
C THR A 157 12.17 -12.65 32.02
N ALA A 158 12.13 -11.65 31.15
CA ALA A 158 12.00 -11.83 29.70
C ALA A 158 13.27 -11.30 29.05
N ALA A 159 13.82 -11.99 28.05
CA ALA A 159 14.98 -11.52 27.31
C ALA A 159 14.87 -11.91 25.84
N ILE A 160 15.42 -11.07 24.95
CA ILE A 160 15.57 -11.43 23.54
C ILE A 160 16.81 -12.29 23.43
N THR A 161 16.67 -13.51 22.93
CA THR A 161 17.77 -14.48 22.83
C THR A 161 18.12 -14.83 21.39
N ALA A 162 17.21 -14.59 20.45
CA ALA A 162 17.41 -14.84 19.03
C ALA A 162 16.39 -14.04 18.20
N ALA A 163 16.61 -13.97 16.88
CA ALA A 163 15.72 -13.28 15.97
C ALA A 163 14.29 -13.88 16.04
N GLY A 164 13.30 -13.00 16.13
CA GLY A 164 11.89 -13.36 16.24
C GLY A 164 11.51 -14.09 17.53
N LYS A 165 12.36 -14.05 18.57
CA LYS A 165 12.16 -14.86 19.79
C LYS A 165 12.36 -14.05 21.07
N ILE A 166 11.42 -14.19 22.00
CA ILE A 166 11.54 -13.75 23.39
C ILE A 166 11.58 -14.99 24.27
N THR A 167 12.58 -15.09 25.13
CA THR A 167 12.66 -16.15 26.16
C THR A 167 12.19 -15.61 27.48
N ILE A 168 11.20 -16.28 28.05
CA ILE A 168 10.69 -16.06 29.39
C ILE A 168 11.41 -17.06 30.31
N THR A 169 11.96 -16.58 31.42
CA THR A 169 12.75 -17.37 32.38
C THR A 169 12.18 -17.17 33.79
N SER A 170 11.82 -18.24 34.48
CA SER A 170 11.45 -18.17 35.91
C SER A 170 12.68 -18.03 36.81
N THR A 171 12.59 -17.18 37.83
CA THR A 171 13.56 -17.00 38.92
C THR A 171 13.38 -18.05 40.03
N GLU A 172 12.21 -18.72 40.10
CA GLU A 172 11.93 -19.75 41.11
C GLU A 172 12.36 -21.15 40.61
N GLY A 173 13.57 -21.55 41.02
CA GLY A 173 14.21 -22.81 40.63
C GLY A 173 13.61 -24.07 41.26
N ASN A 174 12.41 -24.49 40.82
CA ASN A 174 11.73 -25.69 41.30
C ASN A 174 11.95 -26.95 40.43
N GLY A 175 12.90 -26.93 39.49
CA GLY A 175 13.23 -28.08 38.61
C GLY A 175 12.13 -28.56 37.65
N LYS A 176 11.04 -27.79 37.46
CA LYS A 176 9.95 -28.13 36.52
C LYS A 176 9.99 -27.26 35.26
N ALA A 177 9.57 -27.82 34.12
CA ALA A 177 9.37 -27.04 32.91
C ALA A 177 8.30 -25.96 33.15
N GLN A 178 8.63 -24.70 32.86
CA GLN A 178 7.67 -23.58 32.86
C GLN A 178 6.85 -23.68 31.58
N THR A 179 5.52 -23.66 31.69
CA THR A 179 4.63 -23.63 30.53
C THR A 179 4.12 -22.22 30.30
N ILE A 180 4.32 -21.69 29.08
CA ILE A 180 3.70 -20.44 28.67
C ILE A 180 2.48 -20.77 27.80
N THR A 181 1.32 -20.30 28.25
CA THR A 181 0.02 -20.50 27.59
C THR A 181 -0.63 -19.17 27.27
N ASP A 182 -1.71 -19.19 26.47
CA ASP A 182 -2.50 -18.02 26.08
C ASP A 182 -1.67 -16.83 25.55
N VAL A 183 -0.60 -17.12 24.79
CA VAL A 183 0.20 -16.06 24.19
C VAL A 183 -0.59 -15.40 23.09
N THR A 184 -0.81 -14.10 23.28
CA THR A 184 -1.51 -13.25 22.32
C THR A 184 -0.65 -12.02 22.05
N VAL A 185 -0.54 -11.65 20.78
CA VAL A 185 0.10 -10.40 20.37
C VAL A 185 -1.03 -9.45 19.99
N SER A 186 -1.23 -8.43 20.82
CA SER A 186 -2.05 -7.29 20.44
C SER A 186 -1.15 -6.28 19.76
N ARG A 187 -1.56 -5.79 18.60
CA ARG A 187 -0.80 -4.80 17.82
C ARG A 187 -0.67 -3.42 18.48
N GLY A 188 -1.27 -3.24 19.66
CA GLY A 188 -1.22 -1.98 20.41
C GLY A 188 -1.60 -0.78 19.54
N THR A 189 -0.66 0.15 19.31
CA THR A 189 -0.82 1.33 18.46
C THR A 189 -0.95 1.03 16.96
N HIS A 190 -0.59 -0.17 16.52
CA HIS A 190 -0.71 -0.64 15.14
C HIS A 190 -1.93 -1.56 14.94
N ALA A 191 -2.82 -1.65 15.93
CA ALA A 191 -4.04 -2.43 15.77
C ALA A 191 -4.94 -1.84 14.67
N PRO A 192 -5.69 -2.69 13.94
CA PRO A 192 -6.74 -2.17 13.07
C PRO A 192 -7.74 -1.37 13.92
N VAL A 193 -8.22 -0.23 13.41
CA VAL A 193 -9.20 0.62 14.13
C VAL A 193 -10.44 -0.20 14.56
N GLY A 194 -10.84 -1.19 13.75
CA GLY A 194 -11.94 -2.11 14.07
C GLY A 194 -11.65 -3.03 15.26
N GLY A 195 -10.38 -3.32 15.53
CA GLY A 195 -9.91 -4.13 16.65
C GLY A 195 -9.82 -3.37 17.98
N SER A 196 -9.49 -2.07 17.97
CA SER A 196 -9.33 -1.28 19.20
C SER A 196 -10.64 -1.02 19.94
N ASP A 197 -10.61 -1.08 21.27
CA ASP A 197 -11.75 -0.75 22.14
C ASP A 197 -11.42 0.41 23.08
N ILE A 198 -12.45 1.05 23.63
CA ILE A 198 -12.32 2.16 24.59
C ILE A 198 -13.01 1.85 25.92
N LYS A 199 -13.06 0.56 26.30
CA LYS A 199 -13.78 0.11 27.52
C LYS A 199 -13.07 0.48 28.82
N SER A 200 -11.79 0.85 28.75
CA SER A 200 -10.97 1.27 29.88
C SER A 200 -10.16 2.52 29.51
N SER A 201 -9.72 3.29 30.52
CA SER A 201 -8.85 4.46 30.30
C SER A 201 -7.54 4.08 29.60
N ALA A 202 -6.97 2.92 29.93
CA ALA A 202 -5.79 2.36 29.27
C ALA A 202 -6.06 2.02 27.80
N SER A 203 -7.13 1.28 27.50
CA SER A 203 -7.46 0.92 26.11
C SER A 203 -7.89 2.12 25.27
N ALA A 204 -8.54 3.12 25.86
CA ALA A 204 -8.86 4.38 25.22
C ALA A 204 -7.61 5.20 24.86
N ALA A 205 -6.57 5.20 25.72
CA ALA A 205 -5.29 5.83 25.42
C ALA A 205 -4.56 5.10 24.27
N THR A 206 -4.56 3.77 24.26
CA THR A 206 -4.03 2.99 23.13
C THR A 206 -4.82 3.25 21.84
N ALA A 207 -6.14 3.35 21.91
CA ALA A 207 -7.00 3.65 20.76
C ALA A 207 -6.73 5.03 20.14
N LEU A 208 -6.29 6.03 20.92
CA LEU A 208 -5.80 7.30 20.38
C LEU A 208 -4.53 7.10 19.55
N GLY A 209 -3.56 6.35 20.06
CA GLY A 209 -2.34 6.00 19.31
C GLY A 209 -2.66 5.25 18.01
N VAL A 210 -3.61 4.30 18.06
CA VAL A 210 -4.13 3.61 16.87
C VAL A 210 -4.72 4.58 15.86
N LEU A 211 -5.55 5.53 16.31
CA LEU A 211 -6.16 6.53 15.42
C LEU A 211 -5.11 7.48 14.82
N ASP A 212 -4.10 7.88 15.58
CA ASP A 212 -3.03 8.76 15.10
C ASP A 212 -2.18 8.04 14.04
N THR A 213 -1.79 6.78 14.28
CA THR A 213 -1.09 5.94 13.28
C THR A 213 -1.96 5.68 12.05
N ALA A 214 -3.28 5.45 12.22
CA ALA A 214 -4.22 5.31 11.10
C ALA A 214 -4.27 6.57 10.23
N ILE A 215 -4.37 7.75 10.87
CA ILE A 215 -4.40 9.05 10.19
C ILE A 215 -3.07 9.30 9.47
N GLU A 216 -1.93 8.94 10.08
CA GLU A 216 -0.62 9.03 9.45
C GLU A 216 -0.52 8.13 8.20
N GLY A 217 -1.00 6.88 8.29
CA GLY A 217 -1.09 5.97 7.14
C GLY A 217 -1.96 6.51 6.00
N ILE A 218 -3.12 7.09 6.33
CA ILE A 218 -4.00 7.78 5.36
C ILE A 218 -3.28 8.98 4.73
N ASN A 219 -2.61 9.81 5.52
CA ASN A 219 -1.89 10.98 5.02
C ASN A 219 -0.73 10.58 4.09
N SER A 220 0.02 9.54 4.44
CA SER A 220 1.08 8.98 3.58
C SER A 220 0.51 8.49 2.25
N THR A 221 -0.59 7.73 2.28
CA THR A 221 -1.26 7.23 1.08
C THR A 221 -1.79 8.40 0.22
N ARG A 222 -2.44 9.40 0.82
CA ARG A 222 -2.92 10.60 0.12
C ARG A 222 -1.79 11.41 -0.51
N ALA A 223 -0.64 11.52 0.16
CA ALA A 223 0.53 12.20 -0.40
C ALA A 223 1.08 11.46 -1.63
N SER A 224 1.18 10.12 -1.55
CA SER A 224 1.61 9.28 -2.68
C SER A 224 0.65 9.35 -3.87
N LEU A 225 -0.67 9.32 -3.61
CA LEU A 225 -1.70 9.51 -4.64
C LEU A 225 -1.63 10.90 -5.26
N GLY A 226 -1.44 11.96 -4.45
CA GLY A 226 -1.26 13.33 -4.93
C GLY A 226 -0.04 13.47 -5.85
N ALA A 227 1.11 12.92 -5.45
CA ALA A 227 2.31 12.91 -6.29
C ALA A 227 2.09 12.15 -7.60
N SER A 228 1.39 11.02 -7.54
CA SER A 228 1.05 10.23 -8.72
C SER A 228 0.09 10.98 -9.66
N MET A 229 -0.90 11.70 -9.12
CA MET A 229 -1.79 12.57 -9.89
C MET A 229 -1.02 13.65 -10.63
N SER A 230 -0.14 14.40 -9.95
CA SER A 230 0.67 15.44 -10.60
C SER A 230 1.58 14.88 -11.71
N ARG A 231 2.14 13.67 -11.51
CA ARG A 231 2.94 13.00 -12.55
C ARG A 231 2.09 12.56 -13.75
N LEU A 232 0.86 12.06 -13.50
CA LEU A 232 -0.07 11.68 -14.56
C LEU A 232 -0.57 12.90 -15.34
N GLU A 233 -0.85 14.02 -14.68
CA GLU A 233 -1.19 15.29 -15.32
C GLU A 233 -0.06 15.78 -16.22
N PHE A 234 1.16 15.85 -15.70
CA PHE A 234 2.32 16.25 -16.51
C PHE A 234 2.56 15.31 -17.70
N ALA A 235 2.42 14.00 -17.48
CA ALA A 235 2.55 13.03 -18.55
C ALA A 235 1.45 13.19 -19.61
N SER A 236 0.21 13.47 -19.19
CA SER A 236 -0.91 13.77 -20.10
C SER A 236 -0.62 15.00 -20.96
N ASP A 237 -0.17 16.10 -20.35
CA ASP A 237 0.14 17.34 -21.08
C ASP A 237 1.27 17.13 -22.09
N ASN A 238 2.31 16.39 -21.69
CA ASN A 238 3.40 16.03 -22.58
C ASN A 238 2.91 15.13 -23.73
N LEU A 239 2.08 14.13 -23.46
CA LEU A 239 1.51 13.25 -24.49
C LEU A 239 0.62 14.00 -25.47
N GLN A 240 -0.15 14.99 -25.01
CA GLN A 240 -0.93 15.85 -25.88
C GLN A 240 -0.03 16.68 -26.81
N ASN A 241 1.07 17.22 -26.29
CA ASN A 241 2.06 17.94 -27.11
C ASN A 241 2.73 17.02 -28.14
N VAL A 242 3.15 15.82 -27.73
CA VAL A 242 3.72 14.81 -28.63
C VAL A 242 2.71 14.39 -29.70
N ALA A 243 1.44 14.20 -29.35
CA ALA A 243 0.38 13.89 -30.30
C ALA A 243 0.16 15.02 -31.32
N GLN A 244 0.15 16.28 -30.87
CA GLN A 244 0.05 17.45 -31.76
C GLN A 244 1.26 17.53 -32.73
N ASN A 245 2.48 17.37 -32.22
CA ASN A 245 3.70 17.40 -33.04
C ASN A 245 3.75 16.24 -34.03
N SER A 246 3.37 15.04 -33.60
CA SER A 246 3.30 13.86 -34.46
C SER A 246 2.23 14.04 -35.54
N SER A 247 1.07 14.59 -35.20
CA SER A 247 0.02 14.91 -36.18
C SER A 247 0.48 15.95 -37.19
N ALA A 248 1.18 17.00 -36.75
CA ALA A 248 1.72 18.03 -37.63
C ALA A 248 2.83 17.48 -38.56
N ALA A 249 3.74 16.66 -38.04
CA ALA A 249 4.77 15.99 -38.84
C ALA A 249 4.14 15.02 -39.84
N ARG A 250 3.15 14.24 -39.42
CA ARG A 250 2.39 13.34 -40.29
C ARG A 250 1.64 14.13 -41.38
N SER A 251 1.06 15.29 -41.05
CA SER A 251 0.46 16.18 -42.04
C SER A 251 1.48 16.64 -43.06
N ARG A 252 2.69 17.07 -42.67
CA ARG A 252 3.72 17.48 -43.64
C ARG A 252 4.21 16.35 -44.55
N VAL A 253 4.13 15.11 -44.09
CA VAL A 253 4.59 13.93 -44.85
C VAL A 253 3.48 13.36 -45.74
N LEU A 254 2.22 13.35 -45.26
CA LEU A 254 1.08 12.79 -46.01
C LEU A 254 0.36 13.81 -46.87
N ASP A 255 0.33 15.07 -46.44
CA ASP A 255 -0.28 16.14 -47.21
C ASP A 255 0.69 16.51 -48.33
N ALA A 256 0.34 16.10 -49.56
CA ALA A 256 1.09 16.47 -50.74
C ALA A 256 0.97 17.99 -50.91
N ASP A 257 2.08 18.67 -51.21
CA ASP A 257 2.06 20.10 -51.46
C ASP A 257 1.16 20.37 -52.68
N TYR A 258 -0.06 20.82 -52.42
CA TYR A 258 -1.11 21.01 -53.41
C TYR A 258 -0.63 21.91 -54.56
N ALA A 259 0.28 22.85 -54.27
CA ALA A 259 0.88 23.72 -55.27
C ALA A 259 1.81 22.95 -56.24
N SER A 260 2.61 22.00 -55.73
CA SER A 260 3.47 21.16 -56.56
C SER A 260 2.65 20.14 -57.37
N GLU A 261 1.69 19.47 -56.75
CA GLU A 261 0.89 18.43 -57.40
C GLU A 261 0.00 19.02 -58.51
N THR A 262 -0.58 20.21 -58.30
CA THR A 262 -1.36 20.91 -59.34
C THR A 262 -0.48 21.41 -60.49
N THR A 263 0.76 21.83 -60.21
CA THR A 263 1.73 22.22 -61.23
C THR A 263 2.17 21.03 -62.06
N GLU A 264 2.42 19.88 -61.44
CA GLU A 264 2.80 18.65 -62.14
C GLU A 264 1.62 18.07 -62.94
N LEU A 265 0.40 18.14 -62.41
CA LEU A 265 -0.82 17.80 -63.15
C LEU A 265 -0.97 18.68 -64.40
N ALA A 266 -0.82 20.00 -64.25
CA ALA A 266 -0.89 20.94 -65.36
C ALA A 266 0.23 20.68 -66.39
N ARG A 267 1.46 20.44 -65.94
CA ARG A 267 2.58 20.03 -66.81
C ARG A 267 2.26 18.75 -67.58
N THR A 268 1.73 17.74 -66.90
CA THR A 268 1.39 16.44 -67.51
C THR A 268 0.28 16.59 -68.55
N GLN A 269 -0.72 17.43 -68.29
CA GLN A 269 -1.77 17.78 -69.25
C GLN A 269 -1.20 18.52 -70.48
N ILE A 270 -0.28 19.48 -70.28
CA ILE A 270 0.41 20.18 -71.38
C ILE A 270 1.25 19.19 -72.20
N ILE A 271 1.99 18.29 -71.56
CA ILE A 271 2.78 17.27 -72.26
C ILE A 271 1.89 16.32 -73.04
N GLN A 272 0.74 15.89 -72.51
CA GLN A 272 -0.20 15.04 -73.25
C GLN A 272 -0.80 15.78 -74.46
N GLN A 273 -1.19 17.05 -74.31
CA GLN A 273 -1.66 17.89 -75.42
C GLN A 273 -0.56 18.14 -76.47
N ALA A 274 0.67 18.41 -76.03
CA ALA A 274 1.82 18.58 -76.93
C ALA A 274 2.21 17.27 -77.63
N ALA A 275 2.18 16.13 -76.93
CA ALA A 275 2.48 14.82 -77.50
C ALA A 275 1.44 14.42 -78.54
N THR A 276 0.15 14.66 -78.29
CA THR A 276 -0.91 14.41 -79.28
C THR A 276 -0.78 15.33 -80.50
N ALA A 277 -0.49 16.61 -80.32
CA ALA A 277 -0.22 17.54 -81.42
C ALA A 277 1.03 17.18 -82.24
N MET A 278 2.13 16.82 -81.56
CA MET A 278 3.38 16.37 -82.17
C MET A 278 3.20 15.06 -82.94
N LEU A 279 2.43 14.11 -82.40
CA LEU A 279 2.12 12.85 -83.07
C LEU A 279 1.24 13.08 -84.30
N ALA A 280 0.26 14.00 -84.22
CA ALA A 280 -0.53 14.41 -85.37
C ALA A 280 0.33 15.07 -86.46
N GLN A 281 1.28 15.94 -86.08
CA GLN A 281 2.19 16.60 -87.02
C GLN A 281 3.23 15.66 -87.62
N ALA A 282 3.76 14.72 -86.83
CA ALA A 282 4.66 13.66 -87.31
C ALA A 282 3.95 12.76 -88.33
N ASN A 283 2.70 12.34 -88.05
CA ASN A 283 1.89 11.59 -89.00
C ASN A 283 1.63 12.37 -90.30
N GLN A 284 1.40 13.68 -90.23
CA GLN A 284 1.24 14.54 -91.40
C GLN A 284 2.52 14.63 -92.24
N SER A 285 3.68 14.79 -91.59
CA SER A 285 4.98 14.82 -92.29
C SER A 285 5.31 13.49 -92.97
N GLN A 286 4.96 12.36 -92.36
CA GLN A 286 5.11 11.03 -92.98
C GLN A 286 4.17 10.85 -94.18
N GLN A 287 2.95 11.39 -94.12
CA GLN A 287 2.04 11.39 -95.28
C GLN A 287 2.55 12.26 -96.44
N GLN A 288 3.19 13.39 -96.16
CA GLN A 288 3.84 14.22 -97.18
C GLN A 288 5.01 13.49 -97.86
N VAL A 289 5.80 12.72 -97.10
CA VAL A 289 6.87 11.88 -97.65
C VAL A 289 6.31 10.73 -98.49
N LEU A 290 5.23 10.08 -98.06
CA LEU A 290 4.55 9.06 -98.89
C LEU A 290 3.91 9.64 -100.15
N ALA A 291 3.42 10.88 -100.11
CA ALA A 291 2.91 11.57 -101.30
C ALA A 291 4.04 11.84 -102.33
N LEU A 292 5.25 12.16 -101.85
CA LEU A 292 6.43 12.38 -102.69
C LEU A 292 7.02 11.08 -103.29
N LEU A 293 6.83 9.93 -102.63
CA LEU A 293 7.24 8.62 -103.14
C LEU A 293 6.22 7.98 -104.10
N LYS A 294 5.01 8.54 -104.21
CA LYS A 294 3.96 8.10 -105.14
C LYS A 294 3.87 8.94 -106.42
N SER A 295 4.65 10.03 -106.50
CA SER A 295 4.87 10.85 -107.71
C SER A 295 6.15 10.43 -108.40
#